data_AF-A0A3S3THV9-F1
#
_entry.id   AF-A0A3S3THV9-F1
#
_cell.length_a   1.000
_cell.length_b   1.000
_cell.length_c   1.000
_cell.angle_alpha   90.00
_cell.angle_beta   90.00
_cell.angle_gamma   90.00
#
_symmetry.space_group_name_H-M   'P 1'
#
loop_
_entity.id
_entity.type
_entity.pdbx_description
1 polymer ?
#
loop_
_entity_poly.entity_id
_entity_poly.type
_entity_poly.pdbx_seq_one_letter_code
_entity_poly.pdbx_strand_id
1 'polypeptide(L)'
;MTIEDLHDKLNELNIKPEQYYLNGIYGAATDDYKIALRIKELFFLKLYYVYYKERGVIASEKIMLDKHEAYSYFLSQFISRKIYERKIDVSVLKDITTDEALTLTDLRDIYEKSMKGDKILADVIVKYFKSR
;
A
#
# COMPACT_ATOMS: atom_id res chain seq x y z
N MET A 1 -11.53 -3.98 -7.12
CA MET A 1 -11.12 -3.54 -5.79
C MET A 1 -12.04 -2.44 -5.26
N THR A 2 -12.71 -2.76 -4.16
CA THR A 2 -13.44 -1.84 -3.28
C THR A 2 -12.51 -1.35 -2.15
N ILE A 3 -13.01 -0.46 -1.28
CA ILE A 3 -12.22 -0.01 -0.11
C ILE A 3 -12.16 -1.08 0.99
N GLU A 4 -13.14 -2.00 1.03
CA GLU A 4 -13.14 -3.19 1.88
C GLU A 4 -12.09 -4.19 1.39
N ASP A 5 -12.04 -4.48 0.08
CA ASP A 5 -10.99 -5.32 -0.51
C ASP A 5 -9.58 -4.75 -0.21
N LEU A 6 -9.44 -3.41 -0.15
CA LEU A 6 -8.18 -2.76 0.23
C LEU A 6 -7.85 -3.00 1.71
N HIS A 7 -8.84 -2.91 2.60
CA HIS A 7 -8.70 -3.22 4.02
C HIS A 7 -8.26 -4.68 4.23
N ASP A 8 -8.90 -5.63 3.54
CA ASP A 8 -8.57 -7.05 3.63
C ASP A 8 -7.14 -7.32 3.16
N LYS A 9 -6.69 -6.67 2.08
CA LYS A 9 -5.30 -6.78 1.62
C LYS A 9 -4.28 -6.23 2.60
N LEU A 10 -4.61 -5.17 3.33
CA LEU A 10 -3.74 -4.67 4.40
C LEU A 10 -3.64 -5.69 5.54
N ASN A 11 -4.75 -6.36 5.85
CA ASN A 11 -4.77 -7.45 6.84
C ASN A 11 -3.95 -8.65 6.36
N GLU A 12 -4.02 -9.02 5.08
CA GLU A 12 -3.17 -10.06 4.47
C GLU A 12 -1.68 -9.70 4.53
N LEU A 13 -1.36 -8.41 4.44
CA LEU A 13 -0.02 -7.88 4.67
C LEU A 13 0.33 -7.77 6.17
N ASN A 14 -0.49 -8.26 7.10
CA ASN A 14 -0.29 -8.12 8.55
C ASN A 14 -0.12 -6.66 9.00
N ILE A 15 -0.76 -5.71 8.31
CA ILE A 15 -0.78 -4.30 8.71
C ILE A 15 -1.95 -4.10 9.66
N LYS A 16 -1.67 -3.61 10.86
CA LYS A 16 -2.70 -3.38 11.86
C LYS A 16 -3.56 -2.17 11.50
N PRO A 17 -4.88 -2.16 11.80
CA PRO A 17 -5.77 -1.04 11.53
C PRO A 17 -5.26 0.30 12.07
N GLU A 18 -4.54 0.32 13.19
CA GLU A 18 -3.99 1.55 13.79
C GLU A 18 -2.88 2.19 12.96
N GLN A 19 -2.35 1.52 11.94
CA GLN A 19 -1.23 2.01 11.12
C GLN A 19 -1.68 2.80 9.90
N TYR A 20 -2.98 2.82 9.59
CA TYR A 20 -3.52 3.49 8.41
C TYR A 20 -4.89 4.11 8.65
N TYR A 21 -5.33 4.93 7.70
CA TYR A 21 -6.67 5.52 7.69
C TYR A 21 -7.29 5.38 6.30
N LEU A 22 -8.46 4.75 6.19
CA LEU A 22 -9.17 4.57 4.91
C LEU A 22 -10.50 5.31 4.95
N ASN A 23 -10.46 6.57 4.53
CA ASN A 23 -11.61 7.45 4.31
C ASN A 23 -12.56 7.59 5.52
N GLY A 24 -12.11 7.27 6.73
CA GLY A 24 -12.92 7.26 7.95
C GLY A 24 -13.84 6.05 8.08
N ILE A 25 -13.69 5.05 7.21
CA ILE A 25 -14.48 3.82 7.17
C ILE A 25 -13.71 2.67 7.82
N TYR A 26 -12.45 2.48 7.43
CA TYR A 26 -11.58 1.41 7.93
C TYR A 26 -10.25 1.97 8.46
N GLY A 27 -9.60 1.20 9.33
CA GLY A 27 -8.34 1.59 9.96
C GLY A 27 -8.54 2.42 11.22
N ALA A 28 -7.60 3.32 11.49
CA ALA A 28 -7.60 4.18 12.65
C ALA A 28 -8.71 5.22 12.62
N ALA A 29 -9.13 5.67 13.80
CA ALA A 29 -10.09 6.77 13.94
C ALA A 29 -9.53 8.13 13.46
N THR A 30 -8.20 8.29 13.46
CA THR A 30 -7.52 9.53 13.04
C THR A 30 -6.42 9.24 12.04
N ASP A 31 -6.22 10.16 11.11
CA ASP A 31 -5.18 10.11 10.07
C ASP A 31 -3.81 10.62 10.54
N ASP A 32 -3.71 11.12 11.77
CA ASP A 32 -2.45 11.67 12.29
C ASP A 32 -1.39 10.58 12.50
N TYR A 33 -0.16 10.86 12.07
CA TYR A 33 0.99 9.94 12.04
C TYR A 33 0.77 8.67 11.21
N LYS A 34 -0.05 8.75 10.17
CA LYS A 34 -0.43 7.57 9.36
C LYS A 34 -0.42 7.86 7.88
N ILE A 35 -0.28 6.78 7.11
CA ILE A 35 -0.58 6.79 5.68
C ILE A 35 -2.10 6.68 5.54
N ALA A 36 -2.70 7.65 4.88
CA ALA A 36 -4.13 7.83 4.79
C ALA A 36 -4.58 7.87 3.33
N LEU A 37 -5.72 7.25 3.07
CA LEU A 37 -6.45 7.36 1.82
C LEU A 37 -7.75 8.11 2.10
N ARG A 38 -7.99 9.22 1.40
CA ARG A 38 -9.27 9.94 1.44
C ARG A 38 -9.83 10.06 0.03
N ILE A 39 -11.12 9.82 -0.11
CA ILE A 39 -11.83 9.94 -1.38
C ILE A 39 -12.69 11.18 -1.29
N LYS A 40 -12.48 12.14 -2.20
CA LYS A 40 -13.35 13.31 -2.32
C LYS A 40 -14.02 13.31 -3.68
N GLU A 41 -15.27 13.72 -3.70
CA GLU A 41 -16.02 13.95 -4.92
C GLU A 41 -16.05 15.45 -5.20
N LEU A 42 -15.60 15.83 -6.40
CA LEU A 42 -15.61 17.20 -6.89
C LEU A 42 -16.43 17.24 -8.18
N PHE A 43 -17.67 17.69 -8.06
CA PHE A 43 -18.69 17.61 -9.11
C PHE A 43 -18.92 16.16 -9.57
N PHE A 44 -18.27 15.76 -10.66
CA PHE A 44 -18.37 14.42 -11.27
C PHE A 44 -17.08 13.62 -11.16
N LEU A 45 -16.01 14.24 -10.62
CA LEU A 45 -14.68 13.64 -10.52
C LEU A 45 -14.47 13.09 -9.11
N LYS A 46 -14.07 11.83 -9.02
CA LYS A 46 -13.58 11.23 -7.78
C LYS A 46 -12.07 11.41 -7.72
N LEU A 47 -11.62 12.08 -6.67
CA LEU A 47 -10.22 12.33 -6.36
C LEU A 47 -9.81 11.43 -5.20
N TYR A 48 -8.74 10.66 -5.42
CA TYR A 48 -8.17 9.75 -4.44
C TYR A 48 -6.88 10.36 -3.88
N TYR A 49 -6.93 10.80 -2.64
CA TYR A 49 -5.81 11.40 -1.93
C TYR A 49 -5.11 10.33 -1.11
N VAL A 50 -3.87 10.01 -1.46
CA VAL A 50 -2.99 9.21 -0.63
C VAL A 50 -1.96 10.13 -0.01
N TYR A 51 -1.90 10.20 1.31
CA TYR A 51 -1.03 11.14 2.01
C TYR A 51 -0.47 10.56 3.31
N TYR A 52 0.64 11.13 3.78
CA TYR A 52 1.13 10.96 5.14
C TYR A 52 0.96 12.25 5.92
N LYS A 53 0.46 12.15 7.16
CA LYS A 53 0.20 13.30 8.01
C LYS A 53 1.00 13.20 9.31
N GLU A 54 1.58 14.32 9.73
CA GLU A 54 2.34 14.45 10.96
C GLU A 54 1.91 15.71 11.71
N ARG A 55 1.46 15.56 12.96
CA ARG A 55 1.01 16.67 13.84
C ARG A 55 -0.03 17.56 13.19
N GLY A 56 -1.02 16.98 12.51
CA GLY A 56 -2.04 17.75 11.82
C GLY A 56 -1.64 18.24 10.42
N VAL A 57 -0.38 18.13 10.01
CA VAL A 57 0.15 18.66 8.76
C VAL A 57 0.40 17.54 7.77
N ILE A 58 -0.06 17.70 6.52
CA ILE A 58 0.23 16.74 5.45
C ILE A 58 1.70 16.90 5.05
N ALA A 59 2.50 15.87 5.28
CA ALA A 59 3.95 15.86 5.00
C ALA A 59 4.26 15.34 3.59
N SER A 60 3.40 14.47 3.03
CA SER A 60 3.46 14.04 1.64
C SER A 60 2.06 13.74 1.12
N GLU A 61 1.82 13.98 -0.17
CA GLU A 61 0.53 13.73 -0.81
C GLU A 61 0.71 13.32 -2.26
N LYS A 62 -0.15 12.41 -2.72
CA LYS A 62 -0.37 12.08 -4.11
C LYS A 62 -1.87 12.04 -4.38
N ILE A 63 -2.31 12.81 -5.38
CA ILE A 63 -3.70 12.83 -5.86
C ILE A 63 -3.79 12.02 -7.14
N MET A 64 -4.75 11.09 -7.20
CA MET A 64 -5.00 10.24 -8.36
C MET A 64 -6.48 10.31 -8.77
N LEU A 65 -6.75 10.14 -10.06
CA LEU A 65 -8.10 10.08 -10.61
C LEU A 65 -8.59 8.64 -10.77
N ASP A 66 -7.66 7.71 -10.91
CA ASP A 66 -7.97 6.29 -11.04
C ASP A 66 -7.97 5.59 -9.67
N LYS A 67 -9.06 4.88 -9.40
CA LYS A 67 -9.23 4.12 -8.15
C LYS A 67 -8.20 3.02 -8.01
N HIS A 68 -7.92 2.30 -9.10
CA HIS A 68 -7.04 1.14 -9.07
C HIS A 68 -5.60 1.56 -8.85
N GLU A 69 -5.15 2.63 -9.51
CA GLU A 69 -3.86 3.26 -9.29
C GLU A 69 -3.74 3.71 -7.84
N ALA A 70 -4.73 4.42 -7.31
CA ALA A 70 -4.71 4.94 -5.96
C ALA A 70 -4.55 3.85 -4.91
N TYR A 71 -5.34 2.79 -5.02
CA TYR A 71 -5.30 1.72 -4.03
C TYR A 71 -4.04 0.85 -4.18
N SER A 72 -3.57 0.64 -5.41
CA SER A 72 -2.29 -0.06 -5.66
C SER A 72 -1.11 0.72 -5.11
N TYR A 73 -1.12 2.04 -5.30
CA TYR A 73 -0.12 2.95 -4.74
C TYR A 73 -0.17 2.95 -3.21
N PHE A 74 -1.38 2.95 -2.62
CA PHE A 74 -1.55 2.87 -1.18
C PHE A 74 -0.92 1.59 -0.60
N LEU A 75 -1.22 0.42 -1.19
CA LEU A 75 -0.61 -0.86 -0.79
C LEU A 75 0.91 -0.86 -0.94
N SER A 76 1.44 -0.25 -2.02
CA SER A 76 2.88 -0.20 -2.25
C SER A 76 3.63 0.60 -1.20
N GLN A 77 3.00 1.59 -0.55
CA GLN A 77 3.61 2.30 0.57
C GLN A 77 3.89 1.36 1.76
N PHE A 78 3.00 0.42 2.04
CA PHE A 78 3.17 -0.55 3.12
C PHE A 78 4.19 -1.64 2.78
N ILE A 79 4.26 -2.03 1.50
CA ILE A 79 5.34 -2.92 1.02
C ILE A 79 6.70 -2.25 1.21
N SER A 80 6.84 -1.00 0.77
CA SER A 80 8.07 -0.22 0.94
C SER A 80 8.45 -0.06 2.42
N ARG A 81 7.46 0.24 3.27
CA ARG A 81 7.65 0.35 4.72
C ARG A 81 8.14 -0.96 5.34
N LYS A 82 7.56 -2.11 4.99
CA LYS A 82 8.02 -3.41 5.49
C LYS A 82 9.47 -3.71 5.14
N ILE A 83 9.87 -3.38 3.92
CA ILE A 83 11.24 -3.58 3.43
C ILE A 83 12.20 -2.69 4.23
N TYR A 84 11.80 -1.44 4.46
CA TYR A 84 12.56 -0.50 5.30
C TYR A 84 12.67 -0.98 6.75
N GLU A 85 11.59 -1.45 7.37
CA GLU A 85 11.57 -1.97 8.75
C GLU A 85 12.48 -3.20 8.91
N ARG A 86 12.69 -3.96 7.84
CA ARG A 86 13.67 -5.07 7.77
C ARG A 86 15.11 -4.62 7.56
N LYS A 87 15.35 -3.32 7.41
CA LYS A 87 16.66 -2.73 7.12
C LYS A 87 17.28 -3.29 5.83
N ILE A 88 16.43 -3.67 4.87
CA ILE A 88 16.89 -4.09 3.55
C ILE A 88 17.13 -2.82 2.74
N ASP A 89 18.35 -2.65 2.25
CA ASP A 89 18.65 -1.59 1.31
C ASP A 89 17.93 -1.86 -0.01
N VAL A 90 17.16 -0.88 -0.48
CA VAL A 90 16.41 -0.96 -1.74
C VAL A 90 17.37 -1.03 -2.94
N SER A 91 18.62 -0.59 -2.81
CA SER A 91 19.66 -0.76 -3.86
C SER A 91 19.92 -2.25 -4.16
N VAL A 92 20.05 -3.08 -3.12
CA VAL A 92 20.24 -4.54 -3.23
C VAL A 92 19.09 -5.19 -4.01
N LEU A 93 17.90 -4.60 -3.90
CA LEU A 93 16.71 -5.12 -4.55
C LEU A 93 16.65 -4.85 -6.06
N LYS A 94 17.52 -3.99 -6.61
CA LYS A 94 17.59 -3.67 -8.04
C LYS A 94 18.39 -4.70 -8.82
N ASP A 95 19.39 -5.31 -8.17
CA ASP A 95 20.34 -6.23 -8.79
C ASP A 95 19.91 -7.71 -8.71
N ILE A 96 18.72 -7.97 -8.15
CA ILE A 96 18.18 -9.31 -7.95
C ILE A 96 16.87 -9.51 -8.69
N THR A 97 16.54 -10.76 -8.97
CA THR A 97 15.28 -11.15 -9.58
C THR A 97 14.09 -10.87 -8.64
N THR A 98 12.88 -10.78 -9.21
CA THR A 98 11.64 -10.67 -8.41
C THR A 98 11.51 -11.85 -7.44
N ASP A 99 11.95 -13.03 -7.84
CA ASP A 99 11.92 -14.25 -7.04
C ASP A 99 12.83 -14.11 -5.80
N GLU A 100 14.10 -13.76 -6.00
CA GLU A 100 15.04 -13.51 -4.90
C GLU A 100 14.53 -12.40 -3.96
N ALA A 101 13.95 -11.33 -4.52
CA ALA A 101 13.38 -10.25 -3.73
C ALA A 101 12.20 -10.70 -2.86
N LEU A 102 11.29 -11.54 -3.37
CA LEU A 102 10.18 -12.10 -2.59
C LEU A 102 10.68 -12.87 -1.38
N THR A 103 11.76 -13.64 -1.55
CA THR A 103 12.38 -14.42 -0.47
C THR A 103 13.08 -13.51 0.53
N LEU A 104 13.90 -12.56 0.07
CA LEU A 104 14.65 -11.63 0.94
C LEU A 104 13.72 -10.75 1.79
N THR A 105 12.60 -10.34 1.21
CA THR A 105 11.60 -9.47 1.87
C THR A 105 10.53 -10.23 2.64
N ASP A 106 10.52 -11.58 2.57
CA ASP A 106 9.51 -12.47 3.16
C ASP A 106 8.08 -12.08 2.73
N LEU A 107 7.97 -11.71 1.45
CA LEU A 107 6.69 -11.53 0.77
C LEU A 107 6.31 -12.75 -0.04
N ARG A 108 7.15 -13.80 -0.04
CA ARG A 108 6.93 -15.06 -0.76
C ARG A 108 5.58 -15.68 -0.45
N ASP A 109 5.33 -15.96 0.82
CA ASP A 109 4.11 -16.66 1.26
C ASP A 109 2.86 -15.83 0.95
N ILE A 110 2.94 -14.51 1.14
CA ILE A 110 1.85 -13.57 0.84
C ILE A 110 1.59 -13.56 -0.67
N TYR A 111 2.64 -13.49 -1.49
CA TYR A 111 2.54 -13.53 -2.94
C TYR A 111 1.90 -14.83 -3.43
N GLU A 112 2.38 -15.99 -2.96
CA GLU A 112 1.84 -17.30 -3.36
C GLU A 112 0.39 -17.49 -2.92
N LYS A 113 0.03 -17.05 -1.70
CA LYS A 113 -1.35 -17.05 -1.22
C LYS A 113 -2.24 -16.16 -2.09
N SER A 114 -1.77 -14.96 -2.42
CA SER A 114 -2.49 -14.00 -3.28
C SER A 114 -2.68 -14.53 -4.70
N MET A 115 -1.69 -15.25 -5.24
CA MET A 115 -1.76 -15.86 -6.57
C MET A 115 -2.82 -16.96 -6.69
N LYS A 116 -3.11 -17.68 -5.60
CA LYS A 116 -4.17 -18.70 -5.52
C LYS A 116 -5.56 -18.10 -5.30
N GLY A 117 -5.62 -16.85 -4.85
CA GLY A 117 -6.85 -16.10 -4.59
C GLY A 117 -6.91 -14.81 -5.40
N ASP A 118 -6.97 -13.67 -4.70
CA ASP A 118 -7.02 -12.36 -5.33
C ASP A 118 -5.63 -11.88 -5.79
N LYS A 119 -5.44 -11.96 -7.12
CA LYS A 119 -4.20 -11.62 -7.82
C LYS A 119 -3.81 -10.15 -7.75
N ILE A 120 -4.69 -9.24 -7.29
CA ILE A 120 -4.36 -7.81 -7.22
C ILE A 120 -3.17 -7.57 -6.26
N LEU A 121 -3.14 -8.25 -5.12
CA LEU A 121 -2.03 -8.07 -4.17
C LEU A 121 -0.73 -8.64 -4.76
N ALA A 122 -0.80 -9.79 -5.44
CA ALA A 122 0.33 -10.37 -6.15
C ALA A 122 0.87 -9.40 -7.23
N ASP A 123 -0.02 -8.80 -8.02
CA ASP A 123 0.34 -7.82 -9.04
C ASP A 123 0.99 -6.58 -8.45
N VAL A 124 0.49 -6.08 -7.31
CA VAL A 124 1.09 -4.92 -6.63
C VAL A 124 2.50 -5.25 -6.14
N ILE A 125 2.72 -6.42 -5.53
CA ILE A 125 4.04 -6.87 -5.07
C ILE A 125 5.02 -6.97 -6.25
N VAL A 126 4.61 -7.64 -7.33
CA VAL A 126 5.45 -7.81 -8.52
C VAL A 126 5.73 -6.47 -9.20
N LYS A 127 4.72 -5.59 -9.33
CA LYS A 127 4.91 -4.26 -9.91
C LYS A 127 5.86 -3.42 -9.06
N TYR A 128 5.68 -3.41 -7.75
CA TYR A 128 6.59 -2.73 -6.83
C TYR A 128 8.03 -3.20 -7.06
N PHE A 129 8.22 -4.50 -7.31
CA PHE A 129 9.52 -5.08 -7.57
C PHE A 129 10.12 -4.81 -8.95
N LYS A 130 9.28 -4.59 -9.97
CA LYS A 130 9.70 -4.25 -11.34
C LYS A 130 9.92 -2.75 -11.55
N SER A 131 9.29 -1.90 -10.74
CA SER A 131 9.37 -0.44 -10.86
C SER A 131 10.53 0.20 -10.08
N ARG A 132 11.49 -0.60 -9.60
CA ARG A 132 12.59 -0.16 -8.71
C ARG A 132 13.79 0.37 -9.47
#